data_AF-A0A9Q9C279-F1
#
_entry.id   AF-A0A9Q9C279-F1
#
_cell.length_a   1.000
_cell.length_b   1.000
_cell.length_c   1.000
_cell.angle_alpha   90.00
_cell.angle_beta   90.00
_cell.angle_gamma   90.00
#
_symmetry.space_group_name_H-M   'P 1'
#
loop_
_entity.id
_entity.type
_entity.pdbx_description
1 polymer ?
#
loop_
_entity_poly.entity_id
_entity_poly.type
_entity_poly.pdbx_seq_one_letter_code
_entity_poly.pdbx_strand_id
1 'polypeptide(L)'
;MKKIFHSDIHAIKTVDNPECIYRALKGSRALVTYNQLMKHYEDGKRDIGAVLITPKDDVLFLHLPLFCRHFGIDLYALPAGAERELSSIFNMKYVNIVSLYKDDESYKKLKSMGL
;
A
#
# COMPACT_ATOMS: atom_id res chain seq x y z
N MET A 1 26.73 21.34 -3.51
CA MET A 1 25.78 20.61 -4.40
C MET A 1 25.19 19.45 -3.61
N LYS A 2 23.86 19.42 -3.39
CA LYS A 2 23.19 18.24 -2.81
C LYS A 2 23.21 17.13 -3.87
N LYS A 3 23.84 15.99 -3.57
CA LYS A 3 23.78 14.80 -4.43
C LYS A 3 22.38 14.21 -4.29
N ILE A 4 21.60 14.26 -5.36
CA ILE A 4 20.33 13.53 -5.46
C ILE A 4 20.71 12.11 -5.86
N PHE A 5 20.51 11.15 -4.96
CA PHE A 5 20.62 9.73 -5.28
C PHE A 5 19.31 9.30 -5.95
N HIS A 6 19.33 9.12 -7.26
CA HIS A 6 18.26 8.42 -7.96
C HIS A 6 18.47 6.91 -7.73
N SER A 7 17.80 6.38 -6.71
CA SER A 7 17.68 4.94 -6.53
C SER A 7 16.60 4.43 -7.49
N ASP A 8 16.84 3.30 -8.16
CA ASP A 8 15.87 2.58 -8.99
C ASP A 8 14.73 1.97 -8.15
N ILE A 9 14.12 2.77 -7.27
CA ILE A 9 12.86 2.48 -6.57
C ILE A 9 11.69 2.69 -7.56
N HIS A 10 11.87 2.21 -8.79
CA HIS A 10 10.98 2.37 -9.95
C HIS A 10 9.70 1.52 -9.88
N ALA A 11 9.38 0.92 -8.75
CA ALA A 11 8.21 0.05 -8.60
C ALA A 11 7.08 0.66 -7.76
N ILE A 12 7.20 1.92 -7.34
CA ILE A 12 6.10 2.64 -6.70
C ILE A 12 5.19 3.21 -7.79
N LYS A 13 3.99 2.64 -7.91
CA LYS A 13 2.97 3.13 -8.83
C LYS A 13 2.24 4.30 -8.18
N THR A 14 2.29 5.47 -8.81
CA THR A 14 1.47 6.62 -8.40
C THR A 14 0.06 6.46 -8.94
N VAL A 15 -0.93 6.89 -8.15
CA VAL A 15 -2.34 6.75 -8.53
C VAL A 15 -2.89 8.14 -8.85
N ASP A 16 -3.29 8.34 -10.11
CA ASP A 16 -3.84 9.62 -10.57
C ASP A 16 -5.28 9.87 -10.09
N ASN A 17 -6.06 8.81 -9.90
CA ASN A 17 -7.44 8.87 -9.43
C ASN A 17 -7.62 8.02 -8.16
N PRO A 18 -7.42 8.58 -6.97
CA PRO A 18 -7.52 7.82 -5.72
C PRO A 18 -8.97 7.42 -5.36
N GLU A 19 -9.99 8.07 -5.94
CA GLU A 19 -11.40 7.78 -5.64
C GLU A 19 -11.81 6.36 -6.05
N CYS A 20 -11.28 5.86 -7.18
CA CYS A 20 -11.57 4.49 -7.60
C CYS A 20 -10.99 3.46 -6.61
N ILE A 21 -9.82 3.77 -6.04
CA ILE A 21 -9.19 2.96 -4.99
C ILE A 21 -10.05 2.97 -3.74
N TYR A 22 -10.44 4.15 -3.25
CA TYR A 22 -11.27 4.26 -2.04
C TYR A 22 -12.57 3.49 -2.15
N ARG A 23 -13.22 3.52 -3.32
CA ARG A 23 -14.41 2.71 -3.59
C ARG A 23 -14.11 1.22 -3.61
N ALA A 24 -12.98 0.82 -4.19
CA ALA A 24 -12.56 -0.59 -4.23
C ALA A 24 -12.28 -1.14 -2.83
N LEU A 25 -11.72 -0.33 -1.93
CA LEU A 25 -11.34 -0.71 -0.56
C LEU A 25 -12.53 -0.88 0.40
N LYS A 26 -13.73 -0.37 0.08
CA LYS A 26 -14.90 -0.48 0.97
C LYS A 26 -15.27 -1.95 1.19
N GLY A 27 -15.17 -2.40 2.44
CA GLY A 27 -15.45 -3.78 2.83
C GLY A 27 -14.30 -4.76 2.58
N SER A 28 -13.11 -4.27 2.21
CA SER A 28 -11.92 -5.09 2.02
C SER A 28 -11.47 -5.74 3.34
N ARG A 29 -11.03 -7.00 3.24
CA ARG A 29 -10.27 -7.64 4.31
C ARG A 29 -8.80 -7.23 4.13
N ALA A 30 -8.37 -6.14 4.76
CA ALA A 30 -7.02 -5.61 4.60
C ALA A 30 -6.24 -5.55 5.92
N LEU A 31 -4.90 -5.57 5.81
CA LEU A 31 -4.01 -5.22 6.91
C LEU A 31 -3.71 -3.72 6.84
N VAL A 32 -4.04 -2.98 7.89
CA VAL A 32 -4.10 -1.51 7.87
C VAL A 32 -2.98 -0.84 8.67
N THR A 33 -1.99 -1.62 9.07
CA THR A 33 -0.78 -1.16 9.76
C THR A 33 0.44 -1.93 9.27
N TYR A 34 1.61 -1.31 9.37
CA TYR A 34 2.88 -1.95 9.00
C TYR A 34 3.18 -3.17 9.90
N ASN A 35 2.89 -3.07 11.20
CA ASN A 35 3.09 -4.18 12.15
C ASN A 35 2.22 -5.40 11.82
N GLN A 36 0.99 -5.20 11.35
CA GLN A 36 0.15 -6.30 10.88
C GLN A 36 0.75 -6.97 9.64
N LEU A 37 1.24 -6.18 8.67
CA LEU A 37 1.91 -6.71 7.48
C LEU A 37 3.17 -7.52 7.86
N MET A 38 4.01 -7.00 8.74
CA MET A 38 5.23 -7.70 9.19
C MET A 38 4.90 -8.98 9.93
N LYS A 39 4.01 -8.92 10.93
CA LYS A 39 3.58 -10.11 11.67
C LYS A 39 3.01 -11.19 10.75
N HIS A 40 2.24 -10.79 9.74
CA HIS A 40 1.67 -11.72 8.77
C HIS A 40 2.76 -12.49 7.98
N TYR A 41 3.86 -11.83 7.63
CA TYR A 41 5.01 -12.47 6.98
C TYR A 41 5.90 -13.25 7.96
N GLU A 42 6.04 -12.79 9.20
CA GLU A 42 6.71 -13.55 10.29
C GLU A 42 6.00 -14.87 10.55
N ASP A 43 4.66 -14.88 10.49
CA ASP A 43 3.82 -16.08 10.57
C ASP A 43 3.93 -16.98 9.30
N GLY A 44 4.75 -16.61 8.31
CA GLY A 44 4.98 -17.37 7.09
C GLY A 44 3.92 -17.21 5.99
N LYS A 45 2.95 -16.30 6.15
CA LYS A 45 1.85 -16.10 5.19
C LYS A 45 2.27 -15.11 4.10
N ARG A 46 2.41 -15.60 2.86
CA ARG A 46 2.95 -14.84 1.70
C ARG A 46 1.92 -14.58 0.60
N ASP A 47 0.73 -14.17 1.00
CA ASP A 47 -0.46 -14.00 0.16
C ASP A 47 -0.87 -12.52 -0.02
N ILE A 48 -0.03 -11.56 0.36
CA ILE A 48 -0.25 -10.14 0.05
C ILE A 48 0.07 -9.87 -1.43
N GLY A 49 -0.86 -9.22 -2.13
CA GLY A 49 -0.76 -8.88 -3.55
C GLY A 49 -0.40 -7.42 -3.77
N ALA A 50 -0.91 -6.52 -2.93
CA ALA A 50 -0.67 -5.09 -3.03
C ALA A 50 -0.49 -4.43 -1.68
N VAL A 51 0.31 -3.36 -1.65
CA VAL A 51 0.42 -2.43 -0.53
C VAL A 51 0.17 -1.02 -1.06
N LEU A 52 -0.74 -0.29 -0.42
CA LEU A 52 -1.00 1.12 -0.65
C LEU A 52 -0.44 1.90 0.54
N ILE A 53 0.32 2.96 0.28
CA ILE A 53 0.95 3.75 1.33
C ILE A 53 0.81 5.25 1.07
N THR A 54 0.59 6.05 2.12
CA THR A 54 0.55 7.51 2.03
C THR A 54 1.95 8.10 2.27
N PRO A 55 2.44 9.06 1.44
CA PRO A 55 3.82 9.56 1.40
C PRO A 55 4.28 10.40 2.61
N LYS A 56 3.67 10.21 3.77
CA LYS A 56 3.91 11.02 4.97
C LYS A 56 4.94 10.43 5.93
N ASP A 57 5.33 9.17 5.73
CA ASP A 57 6.22 8.44 6.64
C ASP A 57 7.53 8.05 5.94
N ASP A 58 8.50 8.97 5.96
CA ASP A 58 9.78 8.82 5.28
C ASP A 58 10.53 7.53 5.66
N VAL A 59 10.33 7.02 6.89
CA VAL A 59 11.00 5.81 7.39
C VAL A 59 10.38 4.56 6.76
N LEU A 60 9.05 4.49 6.66
CA LEU A 60 8.35 3.40 5.97
C LEU A 60 8.72 3.35 4.49
N PHE A 61 8.85 4.51 3.84
CA PHE A 61 9.18 4.60 2.42
C PHE A 61 10.58 4.09 2.06
N LEU A 62 11.53 4.05 3.00
CA LEU A 62 12.89 3.61 2.71
C LEU A 62 13.01 2.08 2.57
N HIS A 63 12.24 1.30 3.33
CA HIS A 63 12.37 -0.16 3.34
C HIS A 63 11.24 -0.88 2.61
N LEU A 64 10.03 -0.31 2.61
CA LEU A 64 8.85 -0.95 2.03
C LEU A 64 9.01 -1.28 0.54
N PRO A 65 9.64 -0.44 -0.32
CA PRO A 65 9.84 -0.81 -1.72
C PRO A 65 10.74 -2.02 -1.92
N LEU A 66 11.79 -2.17 -1.11
CA LEU A 66 12.67 -3.34 -1.14
C LEU A 66 11.92 -4.59 -0.68
N PHE A 67 11.15 -4.48 0.40
CA PHE A 67 10.27 -5.54 0.89
C PHE A 67 9.27 -5.99 -0.19
N CYS A 68 8.54 -5.05 -0.78
CA CYS A 68 7.56 -5.32 -1.81
C CYS A 68 8.20 -5.99 -3.04
N ARG A 69 9.36 -5.51 -3.49
CA ARG A 69 10.10 -6.13 -4.60
C ARG A 69 10.53 -7.57 -4.28
N HIS A 70 11.05 -7.82 -3.07
CA HIS A 70 11.51 -9.14 -2.66
C HIS A 70 10.37 -10.18 -2.68
N PHE A 71 9.17 -9.77 -2.26
CA PHE A 71 8.01 -10.66 -2.17
C PHE A 71 7.06 -10.60 -3.38
N GLY A 72 7.37 -9.80 -4.40
CA GLY A 72 6.54 -9.64 -5.60
C GLY A 72 5.18 -8.99 -5.29
N ILE A 73 5.18 -7.96 -4.45
CA ILE A 73 4.01 -7.20 -4.03
C ILE A 73 3.94 -5.91 -4.85
N ASP A 74 2.77 -5.59 -5.40
CA ASP A 74 2.54 -4.30 -6.05
C ASP A 74 2.52 -3.17 -4.99
N LEU A 75 3.31 -2.11 -5.18
CA LEU A 75 3.38 -0.98 -4.25
C LEU A 75 2.77 0.28 -4.88
N TYR A 76 1.78 0.86 -4.22
CA TYR A 76 1.06 2.05 -4.67
C TYR A 76 1.28 3.21 -3.70
N ALA A 77 1.71 4.35 -4.22
CA ALA A 77 1.73 5.60 -3.46
C ALA A 77 0.40 6.34 -3.67
N LEU A 78 -0.29 6.60 -2.57
CA LEU A 78 -1.49 7.41 -2.53
C LEU A 78 -1.14 8.90 -2.44
N PRO A 79 -2.03 9.81 -2.85
CA PRO A 79 -1.79 11.24 -2.70
C PRO A 79 -1.78 11.68 -1.23
N ALA A 80 -1.16 12.83 -0.96
CA ALA A 80 -1.20 13.44 0.36
C ALA A 80 -2.65 13.72 0.81
N GLY A 81 -2.97 13.45 2.08
CA GLY A 81 -4.33 13.60 2.61
C GLY A 81 -5.18 12.32 2.53
N ALA A 82 -4.72 11.31 1.78
CA ALA A 82 -5.39 10.00 1.70
C ALA A 82 -5.58 9.32 3.06
N GLU A 83 -4.77 9.66 4.06
CA GLU A 83 -4.88 9.09 5.41
C GLU A 83 -6.28 9.30 6.02
N ARG A 84 -6.96 10.42 5.70
CA ARG A 84 -8.29 10.73 6.21
C ARG A 84 -9.35 9.81 5.62
N GLU A 85 -9.29 9.61 4.31
CA GLU A 85 -10.20 8.72 3.60
C GLU A 85 -9.99 7.27 4.02
N LEU A 86 -8.73 6.81 4.11
CA LEU A 86 -8.42 5.47 4.60
C LEU A 86 -8.91 5.25 6.04
N SER A 87 -8.67 6.23 6.93
CA SER A 87 -9.14 6.18 8.32
C SER A 87 -10.67 6.08 8.40
N SER A 88 -11.38 6.78 7.53
CA SER A 88 -12.84 6.70 7.39
C SER A 88 -13.30 5.32 6.89
N ILE A 89 -12.70 4.80 5.81
CA ILE A 89 -13.04 3.51 5.20
C ILE A 89 -12.89 2.34 6.19
N PHE A 90 -11.80 2.34 6.95
CA PHE A 90 -11.49 1.26 7.90
C PHE A 90 -11.98 1.54 9.33
N ASN A 91 -12.67 2.66 9.57
CA ASN A 91 -13.17 3.09 10.88
C ASN A 91 -12.07 3.07 11.96
N MET A 92 -10.93 3.66 11.67
CA MET A 92 -9.76 3.73 12.56
C MET A 92 -9.28 5.16 12.70
N LYS A 93 -8.61 5.48 13.82
CA LYS A 93 -8.10 6.83 14.09
C LYS A 93 -7.05 7.28 13.07
N TYR A 94 -6.24 6.35 12.57
CA TYR A 94 -5.14 6.64 11.66
C TYR A 94 -4.80 5.41 10.83
N VAL A 95 -4.78 5.59 9.51
CA VAL A 95 -4.35 4.58 8.54
C VAL A 95 -3.47 5.27 7.49
N ASN A 96 -2.22 4.83 7.40
CA ASN A 96 -1.23 5.30 6.41
C ASN A 96 -0.74 4.19 5.47
N ILE A 97 -1.12 2.95 5.73
CA ILE A 97 -0.77 1.78 4.93
C ILE A 97 -1.96 0.84 4.86
N VAL A 98 -2.17 0.21 3.71
CA VAL A 98 -3.19 -0.81 3.48
C VAL A 98 -2.56 -1.92 2.67
N SER A 99 -2.59 -3.14 3.18
CA SER A 99 -2.08 -4.33 2.50
C SER A 99 -3.26 -5.22 2.13
N LEU A 100 -3.36 -5.55 0.84
CA LEU A 100 -4.44 -6.35 0.28
C LEU A 100 -3.97 -7.75 -0.05
N TYR A 101 -4.79 -8.74 0.29
CA TYR A 101 -4.55 -10.12 -0.09
C TYR A 101 -4.74 -10.34 -1.59
N LYS A 102 -4.02 -11.31 -2.15
CA LYS A 102 -4.15 -11.74 -3.55
C LYS A 102 -5.56 -12.25 -3.88
N ASP A 103 -6.26 -12.82 -2.90
CA ASP A 103 -7.61 -13.34 -3.06
C ASP A 103 -8.72 -12.29 -2.86
N ASP A 104 -8.39 -11.11 -2.31
CA ASP A 104 -9.34 -10.06 -2.00
C ASP A 104 -9.90 -9.41 -3.29
N GLU A 105 -11.21 -9.20 -3.33
CA GLU A 105 -11.88 -8.60 -4.49
C GLU A 105 -11.39 -7.17 -4.76
N SER A 106 -10.95 -6.45 -3.74
CA SER A 106 -10.39 -5.11 -3.88
C SER A 106 -9.08 -5.16 -4.66
N TYR A 107 -8.21 -6.13 -4.36
CA TYR A 107 -6.96 -6.32 -5.12
C TYR A 107 -7.24 -6.65 -6.58
N LYS A 108 -8.18 -7.57 -6.85
CA LYS A 108 -8.57 -7.93 -8.23
C LYS A 108 -9.12 -6.73 -9.00
N LYS A 109 -9.93 -5.89 -8.36
CA LYS A 109 -10.45 -4.64 -8.94
C LYS A 109 -9.34 -3.64 -9.25
N LEU A 110 -8.35 -3.51 -8.37
CA LEU A 110 -7.20 -2.64 -8.65
C LEU A 110 -6.43 -3.13 -9.89
N LYS A 111 -6.12 -4.44 -9.95
CA LYS A 111 -5.44 -5.04 -11.11
C LYS A 111 -6.20 -4.83 -12.42
N SER A 112 -7.53 -4.95 -12.42
CA SER A 112 -8.34 -4.75 -13.63
C SER A 112 -8.40 -3.29 -14.09
N MET A 113 -8.12 -2.33 -13.21
CA MET A 113 -7.99 -0.90 -13.54
C MET A 113 -6.64 -0.54 -14.17
N GLY A 114 -5.75 -1.52 -14.38
CA GLY A 114 -4.38 -1.27 -14.86
C GLY A 114 -3.45 -0.70 -13.81
N LEU A 115 -3.85 -0.79 -12.53
CA LEU A 115 -2.99 -0.52 -11.38
C LEU A 115 -2.16 -1.78 -11.08
#